data_AF-A0A519IIQ6-F1
#
_entry.id   AF-A0A519IIQ6-F1
#
_cell.length_a   1.000
_cell.length_b   1.000
_cell.length_c   1.000
_cell.angle_alpha   90.00
_cell.angle_beta   90.00
_cell.angle_gamma   90.00
#
_symmetry.space_group_name_H-M   'P 1'
#
loop_
_entity.id
_entity.type
_entity.pdbx_description
1 polymer ?
#
loop_
_entity_poly.entity_id
_entity_poly.type
_entity_poly.pdbx_seq_one_letter_code
_entity_poly.pdbx_strand_id
1 'polypeptide(L)'
;MRWNKPTLRNDLQDLLGRDKPASTAWVRDQGLEDVRQAMLQTLVGNTGCEVARMNIRLRYAGDIEALWYLRADLFNTLSPLRGEADAQWVVDQLTTLFQGQLPRTLRPPQAPHSPHVH
;
A
#
# COMPACT_ATOMS: atom_id res chain seq x y z
N MET A 1 23.30 -0.85 -4.07
CA MET A 1 22.48 -1.64 -3.12
C MET A 1 21.54 -2.50 -3.93
N ARG A 2 21.67 -3.83 -3.80
CA ARG A 2 21.02 -4.82 -4.67
C ARG A 2 19.67 -5.18 -4.05
N TRP A 3 18.58 -4.82 -4.73
CA TRP A 3 17.22 -5.24 -4.40
C TRP A 3 17.12 -6.76 -4.55
N ASN A 4 17.11 -7.49 -3.43
CA ASN A 4 16.88 -8.93 -3.42
C ASN A 4 15.46 -9.20 -2.94
N LYS A 5 14.66 -9.85 -3.80
CA LYS A 5 13.33 -10.40 -3.48
C LYS A 5 13.51 -11.85 -2.98
N PRO A 6 12.98 -12.25 -1.82
CA PRO A 6 12.84 -13.66 -1.49
C PRO A 6 11.52 -14.19 -2.08
N THR A 7 11.63 -15.08 -3.06
CA THR A 7 10.51 -15.90 -3.56
C THR A 7 10.25 -17.01 -2.54
N LEU A 8 9.22 -16.87 -1.71
CA LEU A 8 8.74 -17.97 -0.86
C LEU A 8 7.47 -18.56 -1.46
N ARG A 9 7.64 -19.80 -1.90
CA ARG A 9 6.64 -20.74 -2.43
C ARG A 9 5.66 -21.08 -1.31
N ASN A 10 4.36 -21.09 -1.61
CA ASN A 10 3.35 -21.64 -0.71
C ASN A 10 2.36 -22.50 -1.51
N ASP A 11 2.67 -23.79 -1.62
CA ASP A 11 2.02 -24.79 -2.47
C ASP A 11 1.39 -25.92 -1.62
N LEU A 12 0.67 -25.56 -0.55
CA LEU A 12 0.00 -26.54 0.33
C LEU A 12 -1.50 -26.28 0.52
N GLN A 13 -2.08 -25.36 -0.25
CA GLN A 13 -3.48 -24.95 -0.10
C GLN A 13 -4.46 -25.62 -1.10
N ASP A 14 -4.00 -26.57 -1.91
CA ASP A 14 -4.85 -27.22 -2.93
C ASP A 14 -5.66 -28.43 -2.43
N LEU A 15 -5.49 -28.88 -1.18
CA LEU A 15 -6.03 -30.18 -0.73
C LEU A 15 -7.17 -30.13 0.29
N LEU A 16 -7.91 -29.02 0.38
CA LEU A 16 -9.25 -29.05 0.97
C LEU A 16 -10.21 -28.17 0.19
N GLY A 17 -11.04 -28.83 -0.61
CA GLY A 17 -12.12 -28.20 -1.36
C GLY A 17 -13.00 -27.31 -0.50
N ARG A 18 -13.17 -26.07 -0.93
CA ARG A 18 -14.35 -25.24 -0.65
C ARG A 18 -14.44 -24.08 -1.63
N ASP A 19 -15.60 -23.96 -2.25
CA ASP A 19 -16.14 -22.87 -3.07
C ASP A 19 -15.23 -21.69 -3.47
N LYS A 20 -14.94 -21.62 -4.77
CA LYS A 20 -14.45 -20.41 -5.45
C LYS A 20 -15.56 -19.34 -5.44
N PRO A 21 -15.23 -18.09 -5.09
CA PRO A 21 -14.48 -17.28 -6.05
C PRO A 21 -13.14 -16.82 -5.45
N ALA A 22 -12.23 -17.77 -5.23
CA ALA A 22 -10.89 -17.51 -4.72
C ALA A 22 -10.10 -16.56 -5.64
N SER A 23 -10.40 -16.48 -6.95
CA SER A 23 -9.54 -15.84 -7.95
C SER A 23 -9.28 -14.34 -7.78
N THR A 24 -10.08 -13.60 -7.02
CA THR A 24 -9.88 -12.15 -6.79
C THR A 24 -9.60 -11.79 -5.34
N ALA A 25 -9.91 -12.68 -4.39
CA ALA A 25 -9.62 -12.47 -2.97
C ALA A 25 -8.11 -12.52 -2.72
N TRP A 26 -7.40 -13.49 -3.30
CA TRP A 26 -5.92 -13.57 -3.18
C TRP A 26 -5.23 -12.40 -3.89
N VAL A 27 -5.77 -11.91 -5.02
CA VAL A 27 -5.22 -10.73 -5.72
C VAL A 27 -5.38 -9.48 -4.87
N ARG A 28 -6.53 -9.34 -4.19
CA ARG A 28 -6.81 -8.22 -3.29
C ARG A 28 -5.92 -8.25 -2.05
N ASP A 29 -5.70 -9.44 -1.49
CA ASP A 29 -4.80 -9.66 -0.36
C ASP A 29 -3.33 -9.38 -0.72
N GLN A 30 -2.90 -9.81 -1.91
CA GLN A 30 -1.57 -9.51 -2.44
C GLN A 30 -1.35 -8.01 -2.64
N GLY A 31 -2.30 -7.30 -3.26
CA GLY A 31 -2.22 -5.85 -3.44
C GLY A 31 -2.17 -5.09 -2.11
N LEU A 32 -2.95 -5.54 -1.13
CA LEU A 32 -2.93 -5.02 0.23
C LEU A 32 -1.55 -5.17 0.88
N GLU A 33 -0.95 -6.36 0.82
CA GLU A 33 0.36 -6.61 1.41
C GLU A 33 1.48 -5.84 0.70
N ASP A 34 1.45 -5.73 -0.63
CA ASP A 34 2.43 -4.97 -1.39
C ASP A 34 2.42 -3.47 -0.98
N VAL A 35 1.24 -2.88 -0.83
CA VAL A 35 1.09 -1.50 -0.37
C VAL A 35 1.53 -1.36 1.09
N ARG A 36 1.13 -2.29 1.97
CA ARG A 36 1.55 -2.31 3.38
C ARG A 36 3.07 -2.33 3.51
N GLN A 37 3.74 -3.21 2.76
CA GLN A 37 5.20 -3.31 2.77
C GLN A 37 5.83 -2.03 2.26
N ALA A 38 5.34 -1.45 1.15
CA ALA A 38 5.85 -0.19 0.63
C ALA A 38 5.76 0.94 1.68
N MET A 39 4.64 1.07 2.38
CA MET A 39 4.47 2.06 3.45
C MET A 39 5.43 1.80 4.62
N LEU A 40 5.59 0.54 5.06
CA LEU A 40 6.52 0.17 6.13
C LEU A 40 7.99 0.46 5.76
N GLN A 41 8.38 0.25 4.51
CA GLN A 41 9.73 0.56 4.04
C GLN A 41 10.06 2.05 4.16
N THR A 42 9.07 2.95 4.05
CA THR A 42 9.32 4.38 4.25
C THR A 42 9.77 4.72 5.67
N LEU A 43 9.44 3.87 6.65
CA LEU A 43 9.76 4.07 8.06
C LEU A 43 11.10 3.46 8.47
N VAL A 44 11.69 2.59 7.64
CA VAL A 44 12.97 1.94 7.92
C VAL A 44 14.07 2.98 8.13
N GLY A 45 14.86 2.80 9.19
CA GLY A 45 15.95 3.70 9.56
C GLY A 45 15.52 4.91 10.41
N ASN A 46 14.21 5.16 10.57
CA ASN A 46 13.73 6.16 11.52
C ASN A 46 13.38 5.52 12.87
N THR A 47 13.51 6.29 13.95
CA THR A 47 13.24 5.83 15.32
C THR A 47 12.36 6.83 16.07
N GLY A 48 11.61 6.35 17.07
CA GLY A 48 10.79 7.20 17.94
C GLY A 48 9.41 6.61 18.20
N CYS A 49 8.72 7.12 19.22
CA CYS A 49 7.40 6.63 19.63
C CYS A 49 6.37 6.75 18.49
N GLU A 50 6.36 7.86 17.76
CA GLU A 50 5.43 8.08 16.64
C GLU A 50 5.70 7.12 15.48
N VAL A 51 6.98 6.85 15.16
CA VAL A 51 7.38 5.88 14.14
C VAL A 51 6.97 4.45 14.55
N ALA A 52 7.15 4.10 15.83
CA ALA A 52 6.73 2.80 16.35
C ALA A 52 5.20 2.65 16.31
N ARG A 53 4.46 3.70 16.71
CA ARG A 53 3.00 3.74 16.63
C ARG A 53 2.52 3.60 15.17
N MET A 54 3.16 4.29 14.24
CA MET A 54 2.84 4.18 12.81
C MET A 54 3.12 2.78 12.26
N ASN A 55 4.25 2.16 12.63
CA ASN A 55 4.56 0.77 12.26
C ASN A 55 3.46 -0.20 12.68
N ILE A 56 2.95 -0.07 13.91
CA ILE A 56 1.86 -0.89 14.43
C ILE A 56 0.58 -0.66 13.61
N ARG A 57 0.20 0.60 13.38
CA ARG A 57 -1.01 0.95 12.60
C ARG A 57 -0.98 0.34 11.20
N LEU A 58 0.16 0.41 10.51
CA LEU A 58 0.32 -0.15 9.16
C LEU A 58 0.26 -1.69 9.17
N ARG A 59 0.91 -2.34 10.13
CA ARG A 59 0.90 -3.81 10.26
C ARG A 59 -0.51 -4.38 10.49
N TYR A 60 -1.34 -3.68 11.24
CA TYR A 60 -2.68 -4.14 11.62
C TYR A 60 -3.83 -3.51 10.81
N ALA A 61 -3.54 -2.72 9.78
CA ALA A 61 -4.58 -2.23 8.86
C ALA A 61 -5.24 -3.43 8.17
N GLY A 62 -6.57 -3.57 8.33
CA GLY A 62 -7.30 -4.77 7.88
C GLY A 62 -7.62 -4.81 6.38
N ASP A 63 -7.54 -3.67 5.69
CA ASP A 63 -7.89 -3.54 4.28
C ASP A 63 -7.17 -2.36 3.62
N ILE A 64 -7.36 -2.24 2.31
CA ILE A 64 -6.70 -1.23 1.48
C ILE A 64 -7.20 0.19 1.75
N GLU A 65 -8.44 0.34 2.20
CA GLU A 65 -9.03 1.63 2.55
C GLU A 65 -8.45 2.17 3.87
N ALA A 66 -8.23 1.29 4.85
CA ALA A 66 -7.52 1.63 6.08
C ALA A 66 -6.09 2.13 5.78
N LEU A 67 -5.35 1.47 4.87
CA LEU A 67 -4.03 1.95 4.43
C LEU A 67 -4.10 3.29 3.69
N TRP A 68 -5.14 3.52 2.88
CA TRP A 68 -5.33 4.77 2.16
C TRP A 68 -5.49 5.96 3.11
N TYR A 69 -6.29 5.82 4.17
CA TYR A 69 -6.43 6.87 5.18
C TYR A 69 -5.14 7.07 5.98
N LEU A 70 -4.41 6.00 6.27
CA LEU A 70 -3.11 6.07 6.94
C LEU A 70 -2.05 6.84 6.13
N ARG A 71 -2.24 7.06 4.82
CA ARG A 71 -1.27 7.85 4.03
C ARG A 71 -1.11 9.28 4.56
N ALA A 72 -2.19 9.92 5.02
CA ALA A 72 -2.15 11.28 5.53
C ALA A 72 -1.46 11.34 6.91
N ASP A 73 -1.73 10.37 7.78
CA ASP A 73 -0.99 10.23 9.04
C ASP A 73 0.49 9.90 8.81
N LEU A 74 0.80 9.10 7.78
CA LEU A 74 2.18 8.77 7.39
C LEU A 74 2.92 10.03 6.94
N PHE A 75 2.29 10.90 6.15
CA PHE A 75 2.85 12.21 5.80
C PHE A 75 3.21 13.01 7.05
N ASN A 76 2.27 13.15 8.00
CA ASN A 76 2.49 13.88 9.24
C ASN A 76 3.62 13.26 10.11
N THR A 77 3.81 11.93 10.02
CA THR A 77 4.89 11.22 10.71
C THR A 77 6.24 11.47 10.03
N LEU A 78 6.28 11.52 8.69
CA LEU A 78 7.51 11.67 7.90
C LEU A 78 7.98 13.13 7.80
N SER A 79 7.07 14.09 7.75
CA SER A 79 7.37 15.52 7.59
C SER A 79 8.41 16.05 8.60
N PRO A 80 8.27 15.83 9.93
CA PRO A 80 9.29 16.28 10.89
C PRO A 80 10.62 15.50 10.81
N LEU A 81 10.63 14.31 10.19
CA LEU A 81 11.81 13.45 10.09
C LEU A 81 12.66 13.74 8.84
N ARG A 82 12.03 14.17 7.75
CA ARG A 82 12.65 14.27 6.42
C ARG A 82 12.44 15.63 5.75
N GLY A 83 11.60 16.48 6.32
CA GLY A 83 11.11 17.69 5.67
C GLY A 83 9.86 17.42 4.84
N GLU A 84 9.07 18.47 4.67
CA GLU A 84 7.74 18.39 4.05
C GLU A 84 7.79 17.96 2.58
N ALA A 85 8.73 18.52 1.80
CA ALA A 85 8.87 18.22 0.38
C ALA A 85 9.19 16.74 0.11
N ASP A 86 10.14 16.18 0.86
CA ASP A 86 10.52 14.77 0.75
C ASP A 86 9.40 13.85 1.24
N ALA A 87 8.72 14.22 2.33
CA ALA A 87 7.56 13.48 2.82
C ALA A 87 6.40 13.45 1.81
N GLN A 88 6.12 14.60 1.19
CA GLN A 88 5.10 14.73 0.14
C GLN A 88 5.44 13.84 -1.06
N TRP A 89 6.68 13.92 -1.55
CA TRP A 89 7.14 13.10 -2.67
C TRP A 89 6.99 11.60 -2.40
N VAL A 90 7.37 11.13 -1.21
CA VAL A 90 7.22 9.73 -0.80
C VAL A 90 5.74 9.31 -0.79
N VAL A 91 4.86 10.14 -0.23
CA VAL A 91 3.42 9.84 -0.16
C VAL A 91 2.76 9.85 -1.52
N ASP A 92 3.20 10.70 -2.45
CA ASP A 92 2.72 10.70 -3.83
C ASP A 92 3.10 9.41 -4.57
N GLN A 93 4.34 8.92 -4.39
CA GLN A 93 4.76 7.61 -4.93
C GLN A 93 3.94 6.45 -4.34
N LEU A 94 3.63 6.49 -3.04
CA LEU A 94 2.76 5.49 -2.43
C LEU A 94 1.34 5.56 -2.98
N THR A 95 0.83 6.78 -3.22
CA THR A 95 -0.53 7.04 -3.73
C THR A 95 -0.77 6.34 -5.08
N THR A 96 0.26 6.18 -5.92
CA THR A 96 0.12 5.46 -7.19
C THR A 96 -0.15 3.96 -7.00
N LEU A 97 0.32 3.36 -5.91
CA LEU A 97 0.13 1.93 -5.63
C LEU A 97 -1.33 1.59 -5.29
N PHE A 98 -2.12 2.58 -4.85
CA PHE A 98 -3.55 2.42 -4.56
C PHE A 98 -4.42 2.43 -5.83
N GLN A 99 -3.87 2.83 -6.99
CA GLN A 99 -4.61 2.90 -8.24
C GLN A 99 -5.07 1.50 -8.66
N GLY A 100 -6.36 1.36 -8.97
CA GLY A 100 -6.96 0.06 -9.33
C GLY A 100 -7.30 -0.85 -8.14
N GLN A 101 -6.82 -0.56 -6.94
CA GLN A 101 -7.13 -1.34 -5.73
C GLN A 101 -8.27 -0.75 -4.89
N LEU A 102 -8.48 0.57 -4.98
CA LEU A 102 -9.53 1.25 -4.23
C LEU A 102 -10.94 1.00 -4.80
N PRO A 103 -11.95 0.89 -3.92
CA PRO A 103 -13.35 1.01 -4.30
C PRO A 103 -13.60 2.24 -5.18
N ARG A 104 -14.55 2.15 -6.11
CA ARG A 104 -14.83 3.23 -7.07
C ARG A 104 -15.14 4.58 -6.41
N THR A 105 -15.62 4.58 -5.17
CA THR A 105 -15.96 5.76 -4.36
C THR A 105 -14.73 6.54 -3.87
N LEU A 106 -13.56 5.92 -3.80
CA LEU A 106 -12.32 6.51 -3.26
C LEU A 106 -11.28 6.81 -4.34
N ARG A 107 -11.57 6.49 -5.59
CA ARG A 107 -10.63 6.69 -6.69
C ARG A 107 -10.49 8.18 -6.97
N PRO A 108 -9.26 8.74 -7.06
CA PRO A 108 -9.08 10.09 -7.56
C PRO A 108 -9.71 10.19 -8.96
N PRO A 109 -10.36 11.33 -9.29
CA PRO A 109 -11.00 11.50 -10.59
C PRO A 109 -9.98 11.20 -11.68
N GLN A 110 -10.22 10.12 -12.43
CA GLN A 110 -9.42 9.77 -13.59
C GLN A 110 -9.64 10.93 -14.57
N ALA A 111 -8.58 11.65 -14.92
CA ALA A 111 -8.69 12.66 -15.96
C ALA A 111 -9.29 11.98 -17.21
N PRO A 112 -10.37 12.53 -17.80
CA PRO A 112 -10.98 11.91 -18.95
C PRO A 112 -9.94 11.79 -20.06
N HIS A 113 -9.61 10.54 -20.39
CA HIS A 113 -8.93 10.17 -21.63
C HIS A 113 -9.65 10.86 -22.79
N SER A 114 -9.07 11.94 -23.30
CA SER A 114 -9.55 12.59 -24.52
C SER A 114 -9.44 11.57 -25.65
N PRO A 115 -10.54 11.19 -26.32
CA PRO A 115 -10.42 10.33 -27.49
C PRO A 115 -9.66 11.12 -28.57
N HIS A 116 -8.51 10.60 -28.98
CA HIS A 116 -7.86 11.04 -30.20
C HIS A 116 -8.81 10.74 -31.37
N VAL A 117 -9.42 11.80 -31.91
CA VAL A 117 -10.19 11.75 -33.14
C VAL A 117 -9.20 11.80 -34.30
N HIS A 118 -9.21 10.76 -35.14
CA HIS A 118 -8.53 10.72 -36.43
C HIS A 118 -9.45 11.25 -37.52
#